data_AF-A0A928SBR0-F1
#
_entry.id   AF-A0A928SBR0-F1
#
_cell.length_a   1.000
_cell.length_b   1.000
_cell.length_c   1.000
_cell.angle_alpha   90.00
_cell.angle_beta   90.00
_cell.angle_gamma   90.00
#
_symmetry.space_group_name_H-M   'P 1'
#
loop_
_entity.id
_entity.type
_entity.pdbx_description
1 polymer ?
#
loop_
_entity_poly.entity_id
_entity_poly.type
_entity_poly.pdbx_seq_one_letter_code
_entity_poly.pdbx_strand_id
1 'polypeptide(L)'
;MVKRGALFRDPLWGTTRRLRQADNKAKLFLIFLLFFIITLACGGPSAARSAVAPTKTRLPTFTATPLPLPSPSATATATPLPATATPTETPLPPPTLPVVEQADTPEPTATPTVPPLPTDTPVPPPTDTPTVTPTPEPIIKYVLAAANREFNCDFTSIYGTVLNANNFGLPNVEVRALGIHETSGLDFTVTTDVEGRYEAFRIPLANLPGAQWAVMVMENGQEVSERFHWASTPVCQSDDTGHSQVLRVDWKLIE
;
A
#
# COMPACT_ATOMS: atom_id res chain seq x y z
N MET A 1 48.47 -34.38 -29.99
CA MET A 1 49.85 -33.92 -30.30
C MET A 1 49.86 -32.40 -30.23
N VAL A 2 50.97 -31.80 -29.77
CA VAL A 2 51.23 -30.34 -29.59
C VAL A 2 50.68 -29.77 -28.27
N LYS A 3 51.42 -29.08 -27.40
CA LYS A 3 52.86 -28.99 -27.05
C LYS A 3 52.89 -28.29 -25.68
N ARG A 4 53.59 -28.84 -24.69
CA ARG A 4 53.86 -28.19 -23.40
C ARG A 4 54.81 -27.00 -23.61
N GLY A 5 54.49 -25.84 -23.03
CA GLY A 5 55.42 -24.70 -22.84
C GLY A 5 55.11 -24.10 -21.46
N ALA A 6 55.95 -24.37 -20.46
CA ALA A 6 57.21 -23.68 -20.14
C ALA A 6 56.96 -22.54 -19.14
N LEU A 7 57.35 -22.84 -17.90
CA LEU A 7 57.47 -21.97 -16.74
C LEU A 7 58.34 -20.74 -17.04
N PHE A 8 57.82 -19.55 -16.73
CA PHE A 8 58.63 -18.36 -16.51
C PHE A 8 58.20 -17.75 -15.17
N ARG A 9 59.04 -17.91 -14.15
CA ARG A 9 58.90 -17.27 -12.84
C ARG A 9 59.89 -16.11 -12.81
N ASP A 10 59.38 -14.88 -12.89
CA ASP A 10 60.16 -13.67 -12.62
C ASP A 10 60.06 -13.32 -11.12
N PRO A 11 61.18 -13.19 -10.38
CA PRO A 11 61.16 -12.84 -8.97
C PRO A 11 61.74 -11.43 -8.72
N LEU A 12 61.10 -10.36 -9.19
CA LEU A 12 61.58 -8.99 -8.93
C LEU A 12 60.44 -7.95 -8.83
N TRP A 13 59.55 -8.07 -7.84
CA TRP A 13 58.52 -7.04 -7.54
C TRP A 13 58.36 -6.79 -6.03
N GLY A 14 59.47 -6.72 -5.28
CA GLY A 14 59.45 -6.72 -3.81
C GLY A 14 59.69 -5.39 -3.07
N THR A 15 60.26 -4.36 -3.68
CA THR A 15 60.86 -3.25 -2.89
C THR A 15 60.32 -1.85 -3.12
N THR A 16 59.50 -1.59 -4.14
CA THR A 16 59.05 -0.21 -4.44
C THR A 16 57.80 0.26 -3.67
N ARG A 17 57.14 -0.60 -2.88
CA ARG A 17 55.92 -0.21 -2.12
C ARG A 17 56.18 0.50 -0.79
N ARG A 18 57.39 0.43 -0.22
CA ARG A 18 57.64 1.01 1.12
C ARG A 18 57.86 2.52 1.15
N LEU A 19 58.22 3.15 0.02
CA LEU A 19 58.45 4.60 -0.03
C LEU A 19 57.17 5.43 -0.24
N ARG A 20 56.12 4.90 -0.87
CA ARG A 20 54.84 5.63 -1.02
C ARG A 20 53.96 5.63 0.25
N GLN A 21 54.19 4.70 1.17
CA GLN A 21 53.36 4.57 2.37
C GLN A 21 53.76 5.54 3.50
N ALA A 22 55.01 6.02 3.50
CA ALA A 22 55.46 7.05 4.45
C ALA A 22 54.95 8.45 4.07
N ASP A 23 54.88 8.74 2.76
CA ASP A 23 54.48 10.06 2.25
C ASP A 23 52.97 10.35 2.46
N ASN A 24 52.12 9.32 2.33
CA ASN A 24 50.69 9.46 2.57
C ASN A 24 50.33 9.67 4.05
N LYS A 25 51.14 9.16 4.99
CA LYS A 25 50.91 9.36 6.42
C LYS A 25 51.23 10.81 6.84
N ALA A 26 52.30 11.38 6.28
CA ALA A 26 52.64 12.79 6.52
C ALA A 26 51.58 13.75 5.95
N LYS A 27 51.05 13.47 4.74
CA LYS A 27 49.96 14.26 4.14
C LYS A 27 48.65 14.15 4.93
N LEU A 28 48.28 12.96 5.40
CA LEU A 28 47.07 12.78 6.21
C LEU A 28 47.18 13.50 7.57
N PHE A 29 48.35 13.45 8.21
CA PHE A 29 48.59 14.17 9.46
C PHE A 29 48.52 15.69 9.28
N LEU A 30 49.08 16.22 8.18
CA LEU A 30 49.00 17.64 7.86
C LEU A 30 47.57 18.12 7.58
N ILE A 31 46.75 17.30 6.91
CA ILE A 31 45.32 17.59 6.70
C ILE A 31 44.55 17.61 8.04
N PHE A 32 44.79 16.64 8.93
CA PHE A 32 44.17 16.62 10.25
C PHE A 32 44.57 17.83 11.11
N LEU A 33 45.84 18.23 11.08
CA LEU A 33 46.32 19.42 11.79
C LEU A 33 45.66 20.70 11.26
N LEU A 34 45.52 20.83 9.95
CA LEU A 34 44.88 22.00 9.32
C LEU A 34 43.38 22.06 9.68
N PHE A 35 42.68 20.92 9.69
CA PHE A 35 41.27 20.85 10.09
C PHE A 35 41.08 21.23 11.57
N PHE A 36 41.99 20.78 12.45
CA PHE A 36 41.95 21.12 13.87
C PHE A 36 42.14 22.62 14.11
N ILE A 37 43.08 23.26 13.41
CA ILE A 37 43.30 24.72 13.51
C ILE A 37 42.08 25.52 13.04
N ILE A 38 41.41 25.09 11.96
CA ILE A 38 40.19 25.75 11.47
C ILE A 38 39.05 25.63 12.49
N THR A 39 38.91 24.47 13.16
CA THR A 39 37.87 24.30 14.19
C THR A 39 38.10 25.16 15.44
N LEU A 40 39.35 25.39 15.85
CA LEU A 40 39.64 26.28 16.98
C LEU A 40 39.40 27.76 16.65
N ALA A 41 39.62 28.17 15.40
CA ALA A 41 39.46 29.58 14.99
C ALA A 41 37.99 30.04 14.86
N CYS A 42 37.02 29.11 14.79
CA CYS A 42 35.59 29.45 14.68
C CYS A 42 34.80 29.31 15.99
N GLY A 43 35.47 28.97 17.10
CA GLY A 43 34.89 28.92 18.44
C GLY A 43 34.72 30.31 19.06
N GLY A 44 33.95 31.19 18.44
CA GLY A 44 33.58 32.47 19.05
C GLY A 44 32.76 32.25 20.34
N PRO A 45 32.91 33.08 21.37
CA PRO A 45 32.14 32.97 22.60
C PRO A 45 30.65 33.08 22.25
N SER A 46 29.93 31.97 22.41
CA SER A 46 28.48 31.95 22.29
C SER A 46 27.91 32.86 23.38
N ALA A 47 27.42 34.03 22.97
CA ALA A 47 26.65 34.90 23.84
C ALA A 47 25.53 34.05 24.44
N ALA A 48 25.54 33.92 25.77
CA ALA A 48 24.52 33.21 26.52
C ALA A 48 23.17 33.89 26.24
N ARG A 49 22.41 33.32 25.31
CA ARG A 49 21.01 33.67 25.11
C ARG A 49 20.28 33.25 26.37
N SER A 50 19.76 34.21 27.13
CA SER A 50 18.87 33.96 28.25
C SER A 50 17.77 33.00 27.80
N ALA A 51 17.84 31.77 28.29
CA ALA A 51 16.81 30.77 28.07
C ALA A 51 15.55 31.28 28.76
N VAL A 52 14.60 31.77 27.97
CA VAL A 52 13.24 32.04 28.44
C VAL A 52 12.71 30.71 28.97
N ALA A 53 12.35 30.67 30.25
CA ALA A 53 11.83 29.47 30.88
C ALA A 53 10.64 28.94 30.05
N PRO A 54 10.62 27.65 29.69
CA PRO A 54 9.55 27.10 28.88
C PRO A 54 8.22 27.28 29.60
N THR A 55 7.33 28.09 29.02
CA THR A 55 5.95 28.23 29.49
C THR A 55 5.30 26.85 29.40
N LYS A 56 4.81 26.33 30.51
CA LYS A 56 4.00 25.10 30.54
C LYS A 56 2.71 25.35 29.77
N THR A 57 2.71 25.06 28.47
CA THR A 57 1.51 25.04 27.64
C THR A 57 0.60 23.96 28.19
N ARG A 58 -0.62 24.34 28.59
CA ARG A 58 -1.61 23.36 29.06
C ARG A 58 -1.89 22.38 27.92
N LEU A 59 -1.80 21.10 28.24
CA LEU A 59 -2.13 20.02 27.32
C LEU A 59 -3.58 20.22 26.85
N PRO A 60 -3.85 20.24 25.52
CA PRO A 60 -5.22 20.35 25.06
C PRO A 60 -6.01 19.16 25.58
N THR A 61 -7.05 19.44 26.37
CA THR A 61 -8.03 18.44 26.74
C THR A 61 -8.85 18.14 25.50
N PHE A 62 -8.57 17.01 24.85
CA PHE A 62 -9.40 16.52 23.76
C PHE A 62 -10.74 16.06 24.34
N THR A 63 -11.77 16.88 24.18
CA THR A 63 -13.14 16.44 24.39
C THR A 63 -13.46 15.41 23.30
N ALA A 64 -13.68 14.15 23.70
CA ALA A 64 -14.10 13.10 22.79
C ALA A 64 -15.35 13.57 22.04
N THR A 65 -15.22 13.76 20.72
CA THR A 65 -16.35 14.04 19.86
C THR A 65 -17.17 12.75 19.79
N PRO A 66 -18.48 12.76 20.09
CA PRO A 66 -19.28 11.55 20.03
C PRO A 66 -19.17 10.94 18.63
N LEU A 67 -18.82 9.65 18.59
CA LEU A 67 -18.75 8.89 17.35
C LEU A 67 -20.13 9.01 16.66
N PRO A 68 -20.20 9.36 15.37
CA PRO A 68 -21.48 9.39 14.67
C PRO A 68 -22.13 8.02 14.80
N LEU A 69 -23.38 8.02 15.27
CA LEU A 69 -24.19 6.81 15.36
C LEU A 69 -24.19 6.15 13.97
N PRO A 70 -23.88 4.84 13.85
CA PRO A 70 -23.83 4.19 12.55
C PRO A 70 -25.15 4.44 11.82
N SER A 71 -25.06 5.15 10.70
CA SER A 71 -26.19 5.32 9.80
C SER A 71 -26.66 3.92 9.41
N PRO A 72 -27.96 3.61 9.48
CA PRO A 72 -28.46 2.29 9.11
C PRO A 72 -28.00 2.01 7.67
N SER A 73 -27.10 1.04 7.54
CA SER A 73 -26.64 0.57 6.25
C SER A 73 -27.87 0.06 5.51
N ALA A 74 -28.13 0.61 4.32
CA ALA A 74 -29.24 0.17 3.50
C ALA A 74 -29.05 -1.33 3.24
N THR A 75 -29.89 -2.14 3.91
CA THR A 75 -29.93 -3.58 3.70
C THR A 75 -30.07 -3.82 2.21
N ALA A 76 -29.06 -4.46 1.60
CA ALA A 76 -29.12 -4.82 0.20
C ALA A 76 -30.34 -5.73 0.01
N THR A 77 -31.41 -5.16 -0.54
CA THR A 77 -32.58 -5.91 -0.98
C THR A 77 -32.06 -6.95 -1.96
N ALA A 78 -32.20 -8.22 -1.60
CA ALA A 78 -31.82 -9.33 -2.47
C ALA A 78 -32.48 -9.11 -3.83
N THR A 79 -31.68 -8.72 -4.82
CA THR A 79 -32.15 -8.61 -6.19
C THR A 79 -32.48 -10.04 -6.59
N PRO A 80 -33.74 -10.36 -6.93
CA PRO A 80 -34.11 -11.72 -7.28
C PRO A 80 -33.19 -12.19 -8.40
N LEU A 81 -32.56 -13.36 -8.22
CA LEU A 81 -31.76 -13.97 -9.26
C LEU A 81 -32.63 -14.04 -10.52
N PRO A 82 -32.15 -13.55 -11.68
CA PRO A 82 -32.88 -13.73 -12.93
C PRO A 82 -33.12 -15.22 -13.12
N ALA A 83 -34.39 -15.59 -13.28
CA ALA A 83 -34.78 -16.97 -13.52
C ALA A 83 -33.90 -17.51 -14.65
N THR A 84 -33.13 -18.55 -14.35
CA THR A 84 -32.29 -19.22 -15.34
C THR A 84 -33.19 -19.63 -16.48
N ALA A 85 -33.00 -19.01 -17.65
CA ALA A 85 -33.77 -19.35 -18.84
C ALA A 85 -33.47 -20.81 -19.17
N THR A 86 -34.43 -21.68 -18.90
CA THR A 86 -34.41 -23.07 -19.37
C THR A 86 -34.19 -23.01 -20.89
N PRO A 87 -33.19 -23.71 -21.44
CA PRO A 87 -32.95 -23.69 -22.87
C PRO A 87 -34.22 -24.19 -23.57
N THR A 88 -34.89 -23.30 -24.30
CA THR A 88 -35.98 -23.66 -25.18
C THR A 88 -35.37 -24.51 -26.30
N GLU A 89 -35.67 -25.81 -26.27
CA GLU A 89 -35.43 -26.75 -27.37
C GLU A 89 -35.83 -26.06 -28.69
N THR A 90 -34.83 -25.83 -29.55
CA THR A 90 -35.06 -25.21 -30.86
C THR A 90 -35.84 -26.23 -31.70
N PRO A 91 -37.09 -25.94 -32.09
CA PRO A 91 -37.88 -26.90 -32.84
C PRO A 91 -37.21 -27.18 -34.19
N LEU A 92 -37.04 -28.47 -34.47
CA LEU A 92 -36.56 -28.98 -35.74
C LEU A 92 -37.45 -28.42 -36.88
N PRO A 93 -36.89 -27.94 -38.01
CA PRO A 93 -37.68 -27.35 -39.07
C PRO A 93 -38.70 -28.37 -39.61
N PRO A 94 -39.98 -27.98 -39.77
CA PRO A 94 -41.01 -28.87 -40.29
C PRO A 94 -40.71 -29.19 -41.77
N PRO A 95 -41.03 -30.41 -42.23
CA PRO A 95 -40.89 -30.79 -43.63
C PRO A 95 -41.78 -29.89 -44.51
N THR A 96 -41.15 -29.26 -45.51
CA THR A 96 -41.81 -28.39 -46.47
C THR A 96 -42.77 -29.21 -47.35
N LEU A 97 -44.07 -29.00 -47.16
CA LEU A 97 -45.12 -29.53 -48.05
C LEU A 97 -45.55 -28.45 -49.06
N PRO A 98 -45.98 -28.84 -50.27
CA PRO A 98 -46.35 -27.91 -51.32
C PRO A 98 -47.64 -27.15 -51.01
N VAL A 99 -47.58 -25.86 -51.37
CA VAL A 99 -48.63 -24.83 -51.28
C VAL A 99 -49.93 -25.31 -51.93
N VAL A 100 -51.03 -25.21 -51.18
CA VAL A 100 -52.39 -25.17 -51.73
C VAL A 100 -53.02 -23.84 -51.28
N GLU A 101 -53.29 -23.02 -52.28
CA GLU A 101 -54.01 -21.75 -52.21
C GLU A 101 -55.48 -22.02 -51.84
N GLN A 102 -55.95 -21.50 -50.70
CA GLN A 102 -57.37 -21.50 -50.38
C GLN A 102 -57.80 -20.27 -49.57
N ALA A 103 -58.53 -19.42 -50.29
CA ALA A 103 -59.72 -18.63 -49.94
C ALA A 103 -59.94 -18.15 -48.49
N ASP A 104 -60.02 -16.83 -48.39
CA ASP A 104 -60.44 -16.03 -47.24
C ASP A 104 -61.73 -16.53 -46.59
N THR A 105 -61.65 -16.84 -45.29
CA THR A 105 -62.80 -17.02 -44.40
C THR A 105 -62.66 -16.04 -43.23
N PRO A 106 -63.64 -15.18 -42.94
CA PRO A 106 -63.54 -14.18 -41.89
C PRO A 106 -63.43 -14.85 -40.51
N GLU A 107 -62.37 -14.50 -39.78
CA GLU A 107 -62.05 -14.99 -38.44
C GLU A 107 -63.08 -14.50 -37.41
N PRO A 108 -63.59 -15.37 -36.53
CA PRO A 108 -64.55 -14.98 -35.51
C PRO A 108 -63.90 -14.08 -34.45
N THR A 109 -64.47 -12.90 -34.27
CA THR A 109 -64.11 -11.93 -33.22
C THR A 109 -64.18 -12.58 -31.84
N ALA A 110 -63.02 -12.76 -31.19
CA ALA A 110 -62.93 -13.32 -29.85
C ALA A 110 -63.65 -12.42 -28.84
N THR A 111 -64.58 -13.02 -28.08
CA THR A 111 -65.28 -12.36 -26.97
C THR A 111 -64.29 -12.13 -25.82
N PRO A 112 -64.21 -10.90 -25.24
CA PRO A 112 -63.29 -10.63 -24.15
C PRO A 112 -63.66 -11.48 -22.93
N THR A 113 -62.76 -12.38 -22.56
CA THR A 113 -62.88 -13.20 -21.35
C THR A 113 -62.52 -12.33 -20.16
N VAL A 114 -63.44 -12.21 -19.19
CA VAL A 114 -63.21 -11.46 -17.96
C VAL A 114 -62.12 -12.18 -17.15
N PRO A 115 -61.01 -11.50 -16.78
CA PRO A 115 -59.93 -12.13 -16.03
C PRO A 115 -60.43 -12.57 -14.63
N PRO A 116 -59.97 -13.72 -14.12
CA PRO A 116 -60.37 -14.20 -12.81
C PRO A 116 -59.97 -13.22 -11.71
N LEU A 117 -60.85 -13.07 -10.72
CA LEU A 117 -60.62 -12.25 -9.54
C LEU A 117 -59.38 -12.78 -8.79
N PRO A 118 -58.41 -11.91 -8.41
CA PRO A 118 -57.22 -12.34 -7.69
C PRO A 118 -57.62 -13.04 -6.39
N THR A 119 -57.07 -14.23 -6.17
CA THR A 119 -57.29 -15.02 -4.96
C THR A 119 -56.31 -14.55 -3.89
N ASP A 120 -56.79 -14.31 -2.67
CA ASP A 120 -55.95 -13.91 -1.54
C ASP A 120 -54.87 -14.96 -1.30
N THR A 121 -53.63 -14.58 -1.62
CA THR A 121 -52.46 -15.43 -1.41
C THR A 121 -52.04 -15.29 0.06
N PRO A 122 -51.89 -16.39 0.83
CA PRO A 122 -51.52 -16.30 2.22
C PRO A 122 -50.15 -15.63 2.37
N VAL A 123 -50.07 -14.65 3.29
CA VAL A 123 -48.81 -13.99 3.65
C VAL A 123 -47.92 -15.01 4.37
N PRO A 124 -46.67 -15.23 3.92
CA PRO A 124 -45.77 -16.15 4.60
C PRO A 124 -45.46 -15.68 6.02
N PRO A 125 -45.20 -16.60 6.96
CA PRO A 125 -44.79 -16.23 8.31
C PRO A 125 -43.49 -15.40 8.28
N PRO A 126 -43.28 -14.50 9.26
CA PRO A 126 -42.05 -13.71 9.33
C PRO A 126 -40.85 -14.64 9.44
N THR A 127 -39.89 -14.49 8.53
CA THR A 127 -38.60 -15.18 8.60
C THR A 127 -37.80 -14.59 9.76
N ASP A 128 -37.17 -15.45 10.57
CA ASP A 128 -36.28 -15.00 11.64
C ASP A 128 -35.18 -14.10 11.07
N THR A 129 -35.07 -12.88 11.59
CA THR A 129 -34.00 -11.96 11.22
C THR A 129 -32.68 -12.56 11.70
N PRO A 130 -31.66 -12.73 10.83
CA PRO A 130 -30.38 -13.25 11.26
C PRO A 130 -29.78 -12.35 12.34
N THR A 131 -29.42 -12.93 13.48
CA THR A 131 -28.68 -12.23 14.52
C THR A 131 -27.28 -11.91 13.97
N VAL A 132 -26.99 -10.62 13.81
CA VAL A 132 -25.67 -10.16 13.41
C VAL A 132 -24.68 -10.54 14.51
N THR A 133 -23.80 -11.49 14.23
CA THR A 133 -22.69 -11.81 15.13
C THR A 133 -21.74 -10.61 15.10
N PRO A 134 -21.31 -10.06 16.25
CA PRO A 134 -20.39 -8.94 16.27
C PRO A 134 -19.09 -9.35 15.59
N THR A 135 -18.66 -8.57 14.59
CA THR A 135 -17.33 -8.69 14.02
C THR A 135 -16.32 -8.34 15.13
N PRO A 136 -15.30 -9.18 15.38
CA PRO A 136 -14.28 -8.87 16.38
C PRO A 136 -13.60 -7.52 16.06
N GLU A 137 -13.35 -6.73 17.09
CA GLU A 137 -12.61 -5.47 16.94
C GLU A 137 -11.16 -5.76 16.48
N PRO A 138 -10.61 -4.98 15.55
CA PRO A 138 -9.24 -5.15 15.09
C PRO A 138 -8.26 -4.86 16.25
N ILE A 139 -7.26 -5.71 16.41
CA ILE A 139 -6.22 -5.55 17.42
C ILE A 139 -5.16 -4.60 16.86
N ILE A 140 -5.06 -3.38 17.40
CA ILE A 140 -4.04 -2.40 17.00
C ILE A 140 -2.86 -2.47 17.97
N LYS A 141 -1.71 -2.92 17.48
CA LYS A 141 -0.44 -3.00 18.24
C LYS A 141 0.60 -1.97 17.81
N TYR A 142 0.53 -1.54 16.56
CA TYR A 142 1.45 -0.56 16.00
C TYR A 142 0.71 0.71 15.62
N VAL A 143 1.29 1.85 15.98
CA VAL A 143 0.81 3.17 15.57
C VAL A 143 1.79 3.83 14.63
N LEU A 144 1.29 4.74 13.81
CA LEU A 144 2.14 5.56 12.96
C LEU A 144 3.05 6.46 13.81
N ALA A 145 4.36 6.29 13.67
CA ALA A 145 5.36 7.09 14.39
C ALA A 145 5.76 8.32 13.58
N ALA A 146 6.00 8.15 12.28
CA ALA A 146 6.29 9.24 11.35
C ALA A 146 5.93 8.85 9.92
N ALA A 147 5.60 9.84 9.10
CA ALA A 147 5.48 9.67 7.66
C ALA A 147 6.14 10.87 6.96
N ASN A 148 7.12 10.61 6.11
CA ASN A 148 7.81 11.63 5.34
C ASN A 148 7.64 11.33 3.85
N ARG A 149 7.37 12.39 3.09
CA ARG A 149 7.24 12.32 1.64
C ARG A 149 8.51 12.85 1.01
N GLU A 150 9.03 12.11 0.04
CA GLU A 150 10.26 12.43 -0.64
C GLU A 150 10.03 12.57 -2.13
N PHE A 151 10.72 13.55 -2.70
CA PHE A 151 10.71 13.82 -4.12
C PHE A 151 11.75 12.94 -4.82
N ASN A 152 11.33 12.19 -5.84
CA ASN A 152 12.22 11.34 -6.63
C ASN A 152 11.72 11.19 -8.06
N CYS A 153 12.59 11.36 -9.04
CA CYS A 153 12.21 11.31 -10.45
C CYS A 153 12.53 10.01 -11.18
N ASP A 154 13.20 9.11 -10.49
CA ASP A 154 13.68 7.86 -11.08
C ASP A 154 12.73 6.72 -10.73
N PHE A 155 12.19 6.70 -9.50
CA PHE A 155 11.39 5.59 -9.00
C PHE A 155 10.33 5.99 -7.99
N THR A 156 9.33 5.12 -7.86
CA THR A 156 8.37 5.09 -6.77
C THR A 156 8.78 4.04 -5.75
N SER A 157 8.77 4.38 -4.46
CA SER A 157 9.15 3.45 -3.38
C SER A 157 8.43 3.75 -2.07
N ILE A 158 8.21 2.70 -1.28
CA ILE A 158 7.75 2.78 0.11
C ILE A 158 8.78 2.07 0.97
N TYR A 159 9.30 2.77 1.96
CA TYR A 159 10.29 2.24 2.90
C TYR A 159 10.10 2.82 4.30
N GLY A 160 10.84 2.34 5.28
CA GLY A 160 10.85 2.95 6.61
C GLY A 160 11.37 2.02 7.69
N THR A 161 10.91 2.24 8.92
CA THR A 161 11.31 1.46 10.09
C THR A 161 10.13 1.02 10.94
N VAL A 162 10.26 -0.12 11.61
CA VAL A 162 9.35 -0.54 12.68
C VAL A 162 10.13 -0.54 13.98
N LEU A 163 9.64 0.20 14.96
CA LEU A 163 10.32 0.44 16.23
C LEU A 163 9.52 -0.14 17.40
N ASN A 164 10.20 -0.56 18.46
CA ASN A 164 9.55 -0.90 19.72
C ASN A 164 9.25 0.35 20.57
N ALA A 165 8.63 0.16 21.75
CA ALA A 165 8.33 1.25 22.68
C ALA A 165 9.57 2.10 23.06
N ASN A 166 10.76 1.49 23.05
CA ASN A 166 12.04 2.10 23.40
C ASN A 166 12.80 2.71 22.19
N ASN A 167 12.17 2.78 21.01
CA ASN A 167 12.75 3.27 19.75
C ASN A 167 13.92 2.42 19.21
N PHE A 168 13.99 1.13 19.54
CA PHE A 168 14.88 0.20 18.84
C PHE A 168 14.15 -0.48 17.69
N GLY A 169 14.87 -0.76 16.60
CA GLY A 169 14.35 -1.50 15.46
C GLY A 169 13.83 -2.89 15.85
N LEU A 170 12.65 -3.25 15.35
CA LEU A 170 12.04 -4.56 15.52
C LEU A 170 12.28 -5.41 14.28
N PRO A 171 13.07 -6.50 14.38
CA PRO A 171 13.33 -7.38 13.25
C PRO A 171 12.19 -8.35 12.99
N ASN A 172 12.14 -8.86 11.75
CA ASN A 172 11.18 -9.89 11.32
C ASN A 172 9.71 -9.48 11.47
N VAL A 173 9.41 -8.18 11.45
CA VAL A 173 8.04 -7.67 11.40
C VAL A 173 7.61 -7.58 9.94
N GLU A 174 6.43 -8.10 9.64
CA GLU A 174 5.87 -8.07 8.30
C GLU A 174 5.20 -6.72 8.03
N VAL A 175 5.53 -6.08 6.92
CA VAL A 175 4.92 -4.84 6.44
C VAL A 175 4.37 -5.09 5.05
N ARG A 176 3.12 -4.67 4.83
CA ARG A 176 2.41 -4.84 3.57
C ARG A 176 2.10 -3.48 2.95
N ALA A 177 2.37 -3.36 1.66
CA ALA A 177 2.00 -2.23 0.81
C ALA A 177 1.03 -2.70 -0.26
N LEU A 178 -0.22 -2.28 -0.14
CA LEU A 178 -1.32 -2.67 -1.03
C LEU A 178 -1.65 -1.51 -1.98
N GLY A 179 -1.60 -1.78 -3.29
CA GLY A 179 -2.07 -0.85 -4.30
C GLY A 179 -3.60 -0.73 -4.27
N ILE A 180 -4.09 0.51 -4.25
CA ILE A 180 -5.53 0.84 -4.29
C ILE A 180 -5.87 1.58 -5.59
N HIS A 181 -7.15 1.55 -5.97
CA HIS A 181 -7.66 2.15 -7.21
C HIS A 181 -6.94 1.69 -8.48
N GLU A 182 -6.28 2.60 -9.21
CA GLU A 182 -5.57 2.33 -10.47
C GLU A 182 -4.39 1.37 -10.31
N THR A 183 -3.94 1.18 -9.08
CA THR A 183 -2.89 0.20 -8.71
C THR A 183 -3.43 -1.05 -8.03
N SER A 184 -4.75 -1.26 -8.06
CA SER A 184 -5.35 -2.49 -7.56
C SER A 184 -4.73 -3.72 -8.22
N GLY A 185 -4.42 -4.73 -7.40
CA GLY A 185 -3.72 -5.94 -7.83
C GLY A 185 -2.22 -5.95 -7.56
N LEU A 186 -1.61 -4.80 -7.22
CA LEU A 186 -0.26 -4.76 -6.67
C LEU A 186 -0.31 -4.99 -5.15
N ASP A 187 0.48 -5.96 -4.68
CA ASP A 187 0.52 -6.35 -3.29
C ASP A 187 1.95 -6.78 -2.94
N PHE A 188 2.60 -6.02 -2.07
CA PHE A 188 3.97 -6.27 -1.65
C PHE A 188 4.01 -6.52 -0.16
N THR A 189 4.62 -7.63 0.22
CA THR A 189 4.86 -7.99 1.62
C THR A 189 6.37 -8.12 1.83
N VAL A 190 6.89 -7.43 2.84
CA VAL A 190 8.32 -7.45 3.20
C VAL A 190 8.47 -7.65 4.70
N THR A 191 9.57 -8.26 5.12
CA THR A 191 9.93 -8.37 6.54
C THR A 191 11.06 -7.42 6.89
N THR A 192 11.00 -6.79 8.06
CA THR A 192 12.04 -5.89 8.53
C THR A 192 13.37 -6.59 8.81
N ASP A 193 14.49 -5.89 8.59
CA ASP A 193 15.84 -6.36 8.91
C ASP A 193 16.19 -6.26 10.41
N VAL A 194 17.44 -6.57 10.78
CA VAL A 194 17.89 -6.54 12.18
C VAL A 194 17.84 -5.16 12.84
N GLU A 195 17.81 -4.09 12.05
CA GLU A 195 17.61 -2.72 12.51
C GLU A 195 16.15 -2.24 12.38
N GLY A 196 15.22 -3.14 12.05
CA GLY A 196 13.81 -2.83 11.88
C GLY A 196 13.48 -2.09 10.58
N ARG A 197 14.41 -2.01 9.62
CA ARG A 197 14.20 -1.30 8.34
C ARG A 197 13.51 -2.21 7.32
N TYR A 198 12.69 -1.61 6.47
CA TYR A 198 12.07 -2.30 5.35
C TYR A 198 12.03 -1.39 4.10
N GLU A 199 12.00 -2.02 2.93
CA GLU A 199 11.70 -1.40 1.63
C GLU A 199 10.71 -2.33 0.92
N ALA A 200 9.45 -1.92 0.80
CA ALA A 200 8.39 -2.78 0.27
C ALA A 200 8.58 -3.02 -1.24
N PHE A 201 8.94 -1.98 -1.97
CA PHE A 201 9.28 -2.05 -3.38
C PHE A 201 10.09 -0.83 -3.83
N ARG A 202 10.68 -0.96 -5.03
CA ARG A 202 11.29 0.13 -5.78
C ARG A 202 11.06 -0.07 -7.26
N ILE A 203 10.14 0.70 -7.83
CA ILE A 203 9.67 0.52 -9.21
C ILE A 203 9.95 1.80 -9.99
N PRO A 204 10.52 1.73 -11.22
CA PRO A 204 10.74 2.92 -12.03
C PRO A 204 9.45 3.74 -12.21
N LEU A 205 9.54 5.07 -12.08
CA LEU A 205 8.37 5.95 -12.11
C LEU A 205 7.57 5.82 -13.41
N ALA A 206 8.26 5.57 -14.53
CA ALA A 206 7.66 5.34 -15.84
C ALA A 206 6.69 4.14 -15.88
N ASN A 207 6.83 3.18 -14.96
CA ASN A 207 5.98 1.99 -14.87
C ASN A 207 4.78 2.18 -13.93
N LEU A 208 4.75 3.26 -13.14
CA LEU A 208 3.70 3.56 -12.16
C LEU A 208 3.36 5.07 -12.15
N PRO A 209 2.81 5.61 -13.25
CA PRO A 209 2.43 7.01 -13.30
C PRO A 209 1.18 7.27 -12.46
N GLY A 210 1.38 7.68 -11.21
CA GLY A 210 0.27 7.94 -10.28
C GLY A 210 -0.23 6.64 -9.65
N ALA A 211 0.17 6.40 -8.41
CA ALA A 211 -0.15 5.18 -7.70
C ALA A 211 -0.64 5.49 -6.31
N GLN A 212 -1.71 4.84 -5.87
CA GLN A 212 -2.28 5.00 -4.55
C GLN A 212 -2.04 3.75 -3.72
N TRP A 213 -1.64 3.92 -2.46
CA TRP A 213 -1.17 2.83 -1.61
C TRP A 213 -1.81 2.91 -0.23
N ALA A 214 -2.05 1.75 0.36
CA ALA A 214 -2.24 1.58 1.79
C ALA A 214 -1.03 0.81 2.34
N VAL A 215 -0.44 1.30 3.42
CA VAL A 215 0.69 0.66 4.13
C VAL A 215 0.23 0.25 5.51
N MET A 216 0.54 -0.98 5.92
CA MET A 216 0.15 -1.54 7.22
C MET A 216 1.16 -2.57 7.73
N VAL A 217 1.18 -2.76 9.05
CA VAL A 217 1.96 -3.81 9.73
C VAL A 217 1.09 -5.05 9.88
N MET A 218 1.69 -6.20 9.60
CA MET A 218 1.06 -7.52 9.65
C MET A 218 1.72 -8.37 10.74
N GLU A 219 0.92 -9.19 11.41
CA GLU A 219 1.40 -10.23 12.33
C GLU A 219 0.55 -11.48 12.12
N ASN A 220 1.19 -12.60 11.75
CA ASN A 220 0.52 -13.86 11.44
C ASN A 220 -0.61 -13.72 10.39
N GLY A 221 -0.41 -12.87 9.38
CA GLY A 221 -1.39 -12.60 8.33
C GLY A 221 -2.57 -11.72 8.74
N GLN A 222 -2.60 -11.24 9.99
CA GLN A 222 -3.59 -10.28 10.47
C GLN A 222 -3.00 -8.87 10.50
N GLU A 223 -3.81 -7.89 10.11
CA GLU A 223 -3.45 -6.47 10.21
C GLU A 223 -3.45 -6.05 11.69
N VAL A 224 -2.31 -5.52 12.16
CA VAL A 224 -2.10 -5.11 13.55
C VAL A 224 -1.68 -3.65 13.70
N SER A 225 -1.92 -2.85 12.65
CA SER A 225 -1.78 -1.39 12.66
C SER A 225 -2.98 -0.73 12.01
N GLU A 226 -3.07 0.59 12.11
CA GLU A 226 -3.91 1.37 11.20
C GLU A 226 -3.33 1.35 9.78
N ARG A 227 -4.14 1.67 8.77
CA ARG A 227 -3.69 1.85 7.38
C ARG A 227 -3.23 3.27 7.14
N PHE A 228 -2.01 3.43 6.65
CA PHE A 228 -1.54 4.71 6.16
C PHE A 228 -1.75 4.82 4.65
N HIS A 229 -2.57 5.77 4.22
CA HIS A 229 -2.90 6.01 2.82
C HIS A 229 -1.98 7.06 2.20
N TRP A 230 -1.47 6.78 1.01
CA TRP A 230 -0.62 7.70 0.26
C TRP A 230 -0.84 7.58 -1.24
N ALA A 231 -0.82 8.72 -1.94
CA ALA A 231 -0.83 8.77 -3.39
C ALA A 231 0.49 9.36 -3.88
N SER A 232 1.21 8.57 -4.66
CA SER A 232 2.35 9.05 -5.45
C SER A 232 1.85 9.84 -6.66
N THR A 233 2.62 10.84 -7.08
CA THR A 233 2.28 11.70 -8.20
C THR A 233 3.20 11.44 -9.40
N PRO A 234 2.67 11.39 -10.64
CA PRO A 234 3.51 11.16 -11.82
C PRO A 234 4.39 12.38 -12.16
N VAL A 235 4.11 13.55 -11.59
CA VAL A 235 4.78 14.80 -11.90
C VAL A 235 6.07 14.94 -11.10
N CYS A 236 7.14 15.15 -11.84
CA CYS A 236 8.49 15.38 -11.36
C CYS A 236 8.77 16.87 -11.14
N GLN A 237 7.96 17.52 -10.31
CA GLN A 237 8.18 18.91 -9.93
C GLN A 237 8.23 19.01 -8.41
N SER A 238 9.33 19.56 -7.89
CA SER A 238 9.48 19.84 -6.46
C SER A 238 8.86 21.19 -6.12
N ASP A 239 7.58 21.36 -6.40
CA ASP A 239 6.84 22.49 -5.85
C ASP A 239 6.22 22.09 -4.50
N ASP A 240 5.89 23.09 -3.67
CA ASP A 240 5.31 22.89 -2.33
C ASP A 240 3.89 22.29 -2.37
N THR A 241 3.46 21.71 -3.49
CA THR A 241 2.09 21.20 -3.71
C THR A 241 1.87 19.78 -3.16
N GLY A 242 2.90 19.18 -2.54
CA GLY A 242 2.80 17.85 -1.94
C GLY A 242 3.02 16.69 -2.91
N HIS A 243 3.60 16.97 -4.08
CA HIS A 243 4.09 15.95 -5.01
C HIS A 243 5.17 15.08 -4.35
N SER A 244 5.02 13.77 -4.48
CA SER A 244 5.97 12.81 -3.93
C SER A 244 5.91 11.50 -4.70
N GLN A 245 7.06 10.87 -4.85
CA GLN A 245 7.20 9.56 -5.47
C GLN A 245 7.70 8.53 -4.48
N VAL A 246 8.28 8.99 -3.38
CA VAL A 246 8.80 8.12 -2.34
C VAL A 246 8.11 8.44 -1.02
N LEU A 247 7.71 7.41 -0.31
CA LEU A 247 7.12 7.50 1.01
C LEU A 247 7.97 6.75 2.01
N ARG A 248 8.40 7.46 3.05
CA ARG A 248 8.96 6.87 4.25
C ARG A 248 7.88 6.76 5.33
N VAL A 249 7.60 5.56 5.83
CA VAL A 249 6.63 5.31 6.91
C VAL A 249 7.31 4.58 8.07
N ASP A 250 7.37 5.23 9.22
CA ASP A 250 7.91 4.66 10.44
C ASP A 250 6.75 4.27 11.39
N TRP A 251 6.80 3.05 11.93
CA TRP A 251 5.81 2.48 12.84
C TRP A 251 6.38 2.30 14.24
N LYS A 252 5.53 2.35 15.27
CA LYS A 252 5.92 2.13 16.66
C LYS A 252 4.96 1.19 17.39
N LEU A 253 5.51 0.17 18.04
CA LEU A 253 4.79 -0.73 18.94
C LEU A 253 4.35 0.03 20.21
N ILE A 254 3.08 -0.09 20.60
CA ILE A 254 2.50 0.59 21.78
C ILE A 254 2.39 -0.28 23.03
N GLU A 255 2.68 -1.59 22.92
CA GLU A 255 2.67 -2.55 24.03
C GLU A 255 3.92 -2.46 24.93
#